data_AF-A0A6H2A0X1-F1
#
_entry.id   AF-A0A6H2A0X1-F1
#
_cell.length_a   1.000
_cell.length_b   1.000
_cell.length_c   1.000
_cell.angle_alpha   90.00
_cell.angle_beta   90.00
_cell.angle_gamma   90.00
#
_symmetry.space_group_name_H-M   'P 1'
#
loop_
_entity.id
_entity.type
_entity.pdbx_description
1 polymer ?
#
loop_
_entity_poly.entity_id
_entity_poly.type
_entity_poly.pdbx_seq_one_letter_code
_entity_poly.pdbx_strand_id
1 'polypeptide(L)' 'PIWYNYGKWWEIDHIIPIKVFNFRQPEDLDFKKCWALSNLQPLSVKENRRKSCKIKSPLQTAFVIGGVPLVSTR' A
#
# COMPACT_ATOMS: atom_id res chain seq x y z
N PRO A 1 -20.26 15.08 -10.31
CA PRO A 1 -18.93 15.36 -9.71
C PRO A 1 -18.30 14.07 -9.17
N ILE A 2 -16.99 13.86 -9.43
CA ILE A 2 -16.23 12.63 -9.11
C ILE A 2 -16.34 12.23 -7.63
N TRP A 3 -16.49 13.22 -6.74
CA TRP A 3 -16.65 13.05 -5.30
C TRP A 3 -17.92 12.31 -4.86
N TYR A 4 -19.03 12.38 -5.63
CA TYR A 4 -20.27 11.67 -5.30
C TYR A 4 -20.08 10.14 -5.28
N ASN A 5 -19.06 9.64 -5.99
CA ASN A 5 -18.76 8.22 -6.12
C ASN A 5 -17.70 7.73 -5.12
N TYR A 6 -17.14 8.62 -4.30
CA TYR A 6 -16.18 8.26 -3.25
C TYR A 6 -16.81 7.31 -2.23
N GLY A 7 -16.10 6.26 -1.85
CA GLY A 7 -16.58 5.21 -0.94
C GLY A 7 -17.59 4.23 -1.55
N LYS A 8 -18.11 4.51 -2.75
CA LYS A 8 -19.00 3.61 -3.50
C LYS A 8 -18.27 2.88 -4.63
N TRP A 9 -17.50 3.62 -5.42
CA TRP A 9 -16.80 3.11 -6.60
C TRP A 9 -15.30 3.09 -6.39
N TRP A 10 -14.77 4.13 -5.74
CA TRP A 10 -13.35 4.31 -5.50
C TRP A 10 -13.08 4.87 -4.10
N GLU A 11 -11.88 4.60 -3.61
CA GLU A 11 -11.35 5.05 -2.33
C GLU A 11 -9.92 5.56 -2.52
N ILE A 12 -9.43 6.35 -1.56
CA ILE A 12 -8.02 6.72 -1.49
C ILE A 12 -7.27 5.56 -0.83
N ASP A 13 -6.39 4.91 -1.58
CA ASP A 13 -5.53 3.84 -1.11
C ASP A 13 -4.13 4.36 -0.80
N HIS A 14 -3.47 3.73 0.17
CA HIS A 14 -2.06 3.95 0.47
C HIS A 14 -1.22 2.93 -0.30
N ILE A 15 -0.41 3.36 -1.27
CA ILE A 15 0.46 2.49 -2.09
C ILE A 15 1.29 1.57 -1.19
N ILE A 16 2.00 2.16 -0.22
CA ILE A 16 2.57 1.48 0.94
C ILE A 16 1.53 1.54 2.06
N PRO A 17 1.02 0.40 2.57
CA PRO A 17 -0.02 0.38 3.60
C PRO A 17 0.40 1.10 4.88
N ILE A 18 -0.55 1.76 5.54
CA ILE A 18 -0.34 2.43 6.85
C ILE A 18 0.38 1.52 7.86
N LYS A 19 0.05 0.22 7.89
CA LYS A 19 0.65 -0.76 8.81
C LYS A 19 2.17 -0.93 8.70
N VAL A 20 2.78 -0.44 7.62
CA VAL A 20 4.25 -0.49 7.41
C VAL A 20 4.95 0.67 8.12
N PHE A 21 4.23 1.77 8.36
CA PHE A 21 4.78 2.97 8.99
C PHE A 21 4.64 2.93 10.50
N ASN A 22 5.57 3.56 11.21
CA ASN A 22 5.52 3.66 12.67
C ASN A 22 5.51 5.13 13.09
N PHE A 23 4.35 5.63 13.47
CA PHE A 23 4.18 7.01 13.94
C PHE A 23 3.10 7.10 15.04
N ARG A 24 3.18 8.15 15.84
CA ARG A 24 2.20 8.51 16.88
C ARG A 24 1.67 9.93 16.70
N GLN A 25 2.43 10.82 16.09
CA GLN A 25 2.10 12.23 15.94
C GLN A 25 2.27 12.70 14.48
N PRO A 26 1.52 13.71 14.02
CA PRO A 26 1.63 14.24 12.66
C PRO A 26 3.03 14.76 12.26
N GLU A 27 3.82 15.16 13.25
CA GLU A 27 5.17 15.69 13.06
C GLU A 27 6.17 14.59 12.67
N ASP A 28 5.86 13.33 12.99
CA ASP A 28 6.69 12.18 12.71
C ASP A 28 6.96 12.05 11.21
N LEU A 29 8.20 11.73 10.86
CA LEU A 29 8.60 11.58 9.46
C LEU A 29 7.77 10.49 8.76
N ASP A 30 7.46 9.40 9.46
CA ASP A 30 6.67 8.28 8.94
C ASP A 30 5.21 8.67 8.70
N PHE A 31 4.63 9.54 9.53
CA PHE A 31 3.30 10.10 9.28
C PHE A 31 3.32 10.89 7.96
N LYS A 32 4.28 11.79 7.80
CA LYS A 32 4.42 12.62 6.59
C LYS A 32 4.63 11.79 5.34
N LYS A 33 5.43 10.71 5.41
CA LYS A 33 5.63 9.77 4.29
C LYS A 33 4.36 8.98 3.98
N CYS A 34 3.66 8.50 5.01
CA CYS A 34 2.43 7.73 4.86
C CYS A 34 1.35 8.53 4.12
N TRP A 35 1.19 9.80 4.48
CA TRP A 35 0.17 10.70 3.94
C TRP A 35 0.64 11.60 2.79
N ALA A 36 1.87 11.42 2.30
CA ALA A 36 2.36 12.15 1.14
C ALA A 36 1.57 11.76 -0.11
N LEU A 37 1.32 12.71 -1.02
CA LEU A 37 0.62 12.45 -2.29
C LEU A 37 1.31 11.36 -3.13
N SER A 38 2.62 11.21 -3.01
CA SER A 38 3.39 10.14 -3.66
C SER A 38 3.08 8.74 -3.14
N ASN A 39 2.45 8.61 -1.96
CA ASN A 39 2.01 7.35 -1.38
C ASN A 39 0.49 7.14 -1.48
N LEU A 40 -0.26 8.09 -2.04
CA LEU A 40 -1.72 7.99 -2.18
C LEU A 40 -2.12 7.74 -3.64
N GLN A 41 -3.12 6.89 -3.86
CA GLN A 41 -3.68 6.65 -5.19
C GLN A 41 -5.20 6.43 -5.14
N PRO A 42 -5.96 6.85 -6.17
CA PRO A 42 -7.33 6.41 -6.32
C PRO A 42 -7.34 4.94 -6.72
N LEU A 43 -8.21 4.15 -6.09
CA LEU A 43 -8.33 2.75 -6.40
C LEU A 43 -9.80 2.32 -6.24
N SER A 44 -10.26 1.36 -7.05
CA SER A 44 -11.65 0.92 -6.90
C SER A 44 -11.87 0.26 -5.53
N VAL A 45 -13.06 0.41 -4.94
CA VAL A 45 -13.39 -0.19 -3.64
C VAL A 45 -13.06 -1.70 -3.62
N LYS A 46 -13.40 -2.40 -4.71
CA LYS A 46 -13.14 -3.83 -4.87
C LYS A 46 -11.65 -4.17 -4.84
N GLU A 47 -10.85 -3.41 -5.58
CA GLU A 47 -9.40 -3.64 -5.62
C GLU A 47 -8.72 -3.25 -4.31
N ASN A 48 -9.22 -2.23 -3.60
CA ASN A 48 -8.62 -1.73 -2.36
C ASN A 48 -8.77 -2.78 -1.25
N ARG A 49 -10.00 -3.29 -1.12
CA ARG A 49 -10.32 -4.42 -0.23
C ARG A 49 -9.49 -5.66 -0.55
N ARG A 50 -9.29 -5.96 -1.84
CA ARG A 50 -8.46 -7.10 -2.29
C ARG A 50 -6.97 -6.90 -2.00
N LYS A 51 -6.46 -5.66 -2.13
CA LYS A 51 -5.06 -5.31 -1.85
C LYS A 51 -4.73 -5.49 -0.37
N SER A 52 -5.65 -5.13 0.54
CA SER A 52 -5.43 -5.21 1.99
C SER A 52 -4.10 -4.51 2.35
N CYS A 53 -3.24 -5.14 3.16
CA CYS A 53 -1.92 -4.63 3.51
C CYS A 53 -0.78 -5.17 2.63
N LYS A 54 -1.07 -5.57 1.38
CA LYS A 54 -0.04 -6.06 0.45
C LYS A 54 0.61 -4.91 -0.31
N ILE A 55 1.94 -4.92 -0.36
CA ILE A 55 2.71 -4.03 -1.23
C ILE A 55 2.78 -4.70 -2.60
N LYS A 56 2.28 -4.03 -3.63
CA LYS A 56 2.45 -4.49 -5.02
C LYS A 56 3.87 -4.16 -5.46
N SER A 57 4.85 -4.94 -5.01
CA SER A 57 6.23 -4.82 -5.49
C SER A 57 6.37 -5.55 -6.83
N PRO A 58 7.01 -4.97 -7.86
CA PRO A 58 7.45 -5.73 -9.02
C PRO A 58 8.53 -6.78 -8.69
N LEU A 59 9.16 -6.67 -7.51
CA LEU A 59 10.33 -7.46 -7.10
C LEU A 59 10.08 -8.27 -5.82
N GLN A 60 8.88 -8.82 -5.63
CA GLN A 60 8.61 -9.77 -4.53
C GLN A 60 8.75 -11.24 -4.94
N THR A 61 9.81 -11.60 -5.66
CA THR A 61 10.26 -13.00 -5.71
C THR A 61 11.77 -13.10 -5.88
N ALA A 62 12.52 -12.66 -4.86
CA ALA A 62 13.87 -13.16 -4.64
C ALA A 62 14.28 -12.86 -3.19
N PHE A 63 13.87 -13.71 -2.26
CA PHE A 63 14.61 -13.85 -1.02
C PHE A 63 15.76 -14.80 -1.31
N VAL A 64 16.97 -14.27 -1.46
CA VAL A 64 18.19 -15.04 -1.72
C VAL A 64 18.88 -15.28 -0.37
N ILE A 65 18.78 -16.49 0.17
CA ILE A 65 19.78 -17.00 1.12
C ILE A 65 20.71 -17.89 0.31
N GLY A 66 21.96 -17.48 0.14
CA GLY A 66 22.99 -18.33 -0.49
C GLY A 66 22.84 -18.59 -2.00
N GLY A 67 22.14 -17.75 -2.75
CA GLY A 67 22.06 -17.85 -4.21
C GLY A 67 20.92 -18.71 -4.78
N VAL A 68 20.04 -19.25 -3.94
CA VAL A 68 18.91 -20.08 -4.41
C VAL A 68 17.58 -19.34 -4.25
N PRO A 69 16.80 -19.11 -5.33
CA PRO A 69 15.48 -18.50 -5.22
C PRO A 69 14.48 -19.52 -4.63
N LEU A 70 14.02 -19.27 -3.40
CA LEU A 70 12.86 -19.97 -2.85
C LEU A 70 11.59 -19.28 -3.34
N VAL A 71 10.91 -19.89 -4.31
CA VAL A 71 9.55 -19.50 -4.70
C VAL A 71 8.62 -19.91 -3.56
N SER A 72 8.18 -18.94 -2.76
CA SER A 72 7.15 -19.18 -1.75
C SER A 72 5.77 -19.19 -2.42
N THR A 73 5.36 -20.33 -2.97
CA THR A 73 3.94 -20.60 -3.25
C THR A 73 3.24 -20.93 -1.93
N ARG A 74 2.55 -19.94 -1.37
CA ARG A 74 1.29 -20.12 -0.62
C ARG A 74 0.35 -18.98 -0.91
#